data_AF-A0A970C562-F1
#
_entry.id   AF-A0A970C562-F1
#
_cell.length_a   1.000
_cell.length_b   1.000
_cell.length_c   1.000
_cell.angle_alpha   90.00
_cell.angle_beta   90.00
_cell.angle_gamma   90.00
#
_symmetry.space_group_name_H-M   'P 1'
#
loop_
_entity.id
_entity.type
_entity.pdbx_description
1 polymer ?
#
loop_
_entity_poly.entity_id
_entity_poly.type
_entity_poly.pdbx_seq_one_letter_code
_entity_poly.pdbx_strand_id
1 'polypeptide(L)'
;MQRGCKKALLLLLVMSLFLLSMLLTGCAQGLAFQGEPGIDSAESSVVKQKLIIAYYITREGNYLVPVRVKVPDDDNFARHVVEKLLAGSQDQELLASAFPVGVVLRDVYVKNGIACVDLGGDVIKTMDPKVWRRAVDSLVLTLTELPDGDISSVEILVNGVSDDILLERPAYVNIIAGGPDDGLTTTVYFSYNDTYLVPVTIKLEPNISDPLFATLEQLVAGPQGIPYLSRVFAEGTRFLGYQKEGDLIRLNFSREAVELDTKGNIRKDEQSPTILALAMTLHGFSGLDRFQILIEGQPLPDLNYPIGIPQSYLDREWIEPLLDIPGAQPT
;
A
#
# COMPACT_ATOMS: atom_id res chain seq x y z
N MET A 1 -65.81 -31.02 1.85
CA MET A 1 -65.47 -29.57 1.86
C MET A 1 -65.92 -28.83 3.15
N GLN A 2 -65.88 -29.46 4.34
CA GLN A 2 -66.41 -28.86 5.59
C GLN A 2 -65.42 -28.84 6.79
N ARG A 3 -64.20 -29.38 6.66
CA ARG A 3 -63.19 -29.39 7.74
C ARG A 3 -62.17 -28.23 7.69
N GLY A 4 -62.05 -27.52 6.57
CA GLY A 4 -61.13 -26.39 6.41
C GLY A 4 -61.66 -25.06 6.96
N CYS A 5 -62.96 -24.81 6.85
CA CYS A 5 -63.57 -23.52 7.20
C CYS A 5 -63.61 -23.26 8.73
N LYS A 6 -63.71 -24.33 9.54
CA LYS A 6 -63.72 -24.20 11.02
C LYS A 6 -62.34 -23.89 11.62
N LYS A 7 -61.24 -24.27 10.96
CA LYS A 7 -59.87 -23.97 11.44
C LYS A 7 -59.45 -22.55 11.10
N ALA A 8 -59.87 -22.02 9.95
CA ALA A 8 -59.63 -20.63 9.57
C ALA A 8 -60.40 -19.63 10.44
N LEU A 9 -61.65 -19.95 10.80
CA LEU A 9 -62.48 -19.11 11.68
C LEU A 9 -61.95 -19.07 13.13
N LEU A 10 -61.39 -20.17 13.64
CA LEU A 10 -60.79 -20.23 14.97
C LEU A 10 -59.47 -19.44 15.03
N LEU A 11 -58.66 -19.47 13.96
CA LEU A 11 -57.38 -18.75 13.90
C LEU A 11 -57.57 -17.22 13.83
N LEU A 12 -58.59 -16.76 13.11
CA LEU A 12 -58.94 -15.33 13.01
C LEU A 12 -59.49 -14.77 14.33
N LEU A 13 -60.22 -15.58 15.10
CA LEU A 13 -60.76 -15.18 16.41
C LEU A 13 -59.66 -15.07 17.48
N VAL A 14 -58.63 -15.92 17.43
CA VAL A 14 -57.45 -15.84 18.32
C VAL A 14 -56.56 -14.65 17.95
N MET A 15 -56.38 -14.35 16.66
CA MET A 15 -55.63 -13.18 16.19
C MET A 15 -56.32 -11.85 16.51
N SER A 16 -57.66 -11.80 16.44
CA SER A 16 -58.44 -10.63 16.84
C SER A 16 -58.42 -10.37 18.35
N LEU A 17 -58.24 -11.41 19.18
CA LEU A 17 -58.19 -11.28 20.64
C LEU A 17 -56.78 -10.86 21.13
N PHE A 18 -55.72 -11.17 20.36
CA PHE A 18 -54.34 -10.82 20.69
C PHE A 18 -53.95 -9.39 20.26
N LEU A 19 -54.61 -8.83 19.22
CA LEU A 19 -54.40 -7.45 18.79
C LEU A 19 -55.20 -6.41 19.61
N LEU A 20 -56.17 -6.83 20.42
CA LEU A 20 -56.98 -5.93 21.26
C LEU A 20 -56.41 -5.74 22.68
N SER A 21 -55.32 -6.43 23.06
CA SER A 21 -54.70 -6.32 24.39
C SER A 21 -53.51 -5.36 24.48
N MET A 22 -53.05 -4.77 23.37
CA MET A 22 -51.90 -3.83 23.37
C MET A 22 -52.28 -2.34 23.23
N LEU A 23 -53.56 -2.02 23.24
CA LEU A 23 -54.03 -0.65 23.36
C LEU A 23 -54.80 -0.52 24.66
N LEU A 24 -54.11 -0.24 25.76
CA LEU A 24 -54.59 0.45 26.97
C LEU A 24 -53.56 0.26 28.09
N THR A 25 -52.65 1.23 28.24
CA THR A 25 -52.36 1.90 29.54
C THR A 25 -51.32 2.98 29.29
N GLY A 26 -51.80 4.21 29.08
CA GLY A 26 -51.07 5.41 29.47
C GLY A 26 -51.47 5.78 30.88
N CYS A 27 -50.48 6.07 31.74
CA CYS A 27 -50.63 6.92 32.91
C CYS A 27 -49.29 7.63 33.15
N ALA A 28 -49.32 8.95 33.04
CA ALA A 28 -48.30 9.84 33.56
C ALA A 28 -48.50 9.97 35.07
N GLN A 29 -47.42 9.84 35.86
CA GLN A 29 -47.05 10.71 36.99
C GLN A 29 -45.99 10.03 37.89
N GLY A 30 -44.86 10.74 38.03
CA GLY A 30 -44.07 10.87 39.26
C GLY A 30 -43.77 9.60 40.07
N LEU A 31 -42.65 8.96 39.75
CA LEU A 31 -41.85 8.26 40.76
C LEU A 31 -40.41 8.75 40.63
N ALA A 32 -39.96 9.44 41.67
CA ALA A 32 -38.59 9.87 41.83
C ALA A 32 -37.68 8.63 41.95
N PHE A 33 -36.89 8.37 40.92
CA PHE A 33 -35.70 7.54 41.06
C PHE A 33 -34.56 8.43 41.53
N GLN A 34 -34.13 8.17 42.76
CA GLN A 34 -32.90 8.70 43.31
C GLN A 34 -31.75 8.28 42.39
N GLY A 35 -30.91 9.25 42.01
CA GLY A 35 -29.73 8.99 41.20
C GLY A 35 -28.82 7.98 41.89
N GLU A 36 -28.59 6.86 41.22
CA GLU A 36 -27.39 6.07 41.47
C GLU A 36 -26.22 6.71 40.72
N PRO A 37 -25.01 6.69 41.30
CA PRO A 37 -23.87 7.41 40.77
C PRO A 37 -23.45 6.82 39.42
N GLY A 38 -23.04 7.71 38.52
CA GLY A 38 -22.71 7.42 37.14
C GLY A 38 -21.89 6.15 36.98
N ILE A 39 -22.45 5.20 36.24
CA ILE A 39 -21.61 4.36 35.40
C ILE A 39 -21.02 5.35 34.40
N ASP A 40 -19.73 5.66 34.59
CA ASP A 40 -18.92 6.29 33.56
C ASP A 40 -19.25 5.55 32.27
N SER A 41 -19.94 6.25 31.37
CA SER A 41 -19.90 5.92 29.97
C SER A 41 -18.41 5.92 29.65
N ALA A 42 -17.82 4.73 29.56
CA ALA A 42 -16.51 4.57 28.99
C ALA A 42 -16.60 5.23 27.62
N GLU A 43 -16.12 6.46 27.54
CA GLU A 43 -15.80 7.10 26.30
C GLU A 43 -14.89 6.10 25.62
N SER A 44 -15.40 5.46 24.57
CA SER A 44 -14.55 4.76 23.62
C SER A 44 -13.68 5.86 23.03
N SER A 45 -12.54 6.10 23.66
CA SER A 45 -11.54 7.02 23.17
C SER A 45 -11.13 6.48 21.81
N VAL A 46 -11.62 7.12 20.75
CA VAL A 46 -11.25 6.77 19.38
C VAL A 46 -9.76 7.03 19.28
N VAL A 47 -8.96 5.97 19.32
CA VAL A 47 -7.50 6.06 19.20
C VAL A 47 -7.21 6.60 17.81
N LYS A 48 -6.66 7.81 17.75
CA LYS A 48 -6.25 8.45 16.49
C LYS A 48 -5.36 7.48 15.72
N GLN A 49 -5.59 7.36 14.42
CA GLN A 49 -4.82 6.47 13.54
C GLN A 49 -4.05 7.32 12.53
N LYS A 50 -2.80 6.94 12.27
CA LYS A 50 -1.95 7.51 11.23
C LYS A 50 -1.64 6.44 10.19
N LEU A 51 -1.57 6.87 8.93
CA LEU A 51 -1.23 5.99 7.81
C LEU A 51 0.28 6.03 7.58
N ILE A 52 0.88 4.86 7.43
CA ILE A 52 2.32 4.67 7.16
C ILE A 52 2.51 3.62 6.07
N ILE A 53 3.73 3.55 5.53
CA ILE A 53 4.15 2.51 4.60
C ILE A 53 4.95 1.46 5.35
N ALA A 54 4.41 0.25 5.44
CA ALA A 54 5.07 -0.91 6.03
C ALA A 54 5.54 -1.84 4.92
N TYR A 55 6.82 -2.21 4.95
CA TYR A 55 7.39 -3.16 3.99
C TYR A 55 7.23 -4.58 4.48
N TYR A 56 6.30 -5.34 3.91
CA TYR A 56 6.11 -6.77 4.19
C TYR A 56 6.85 -7.62 3.18
N ILE A 57 7.01 -8.92 3.45
CA ILE A 57 7.60 -9.85 2.48
C ILE A 57 6.50 -10.66 1.78
N THR A 58 6.67 -10.98 0.50
CA THR A 58 5.79 -11.95 -0.17
C THR A 58 5.87 -13.31 0.52
N ARG A 59 4.81 -14.11 0.44
CA ARG A 59 4.75 -15.44 1.08
C ARG A 59 5.87 -16.38 0.64
N GLU A 60 6.34 -16.24 -0.59
CA GLU A 60 7.46 -17.01 -1.13
C GLU A 60 8.83 -16.50 -0.64
N GLY A 61 8.88 -15.36 0.07
CA GLY A 61 10.11 -14.79 0.64
C GLY A 61 10.97 -14.02 -0.36
N ASN A 62 10.42 -13.65 -1.51
CA ASN A 62 11.22 -13.13 -2.64
C ASN A 62 11.33 -11.60 -2.65
N TYR A 63 10.25 -10.90 -2.30
CA TYR A 63 10.15 -9.45 -2.47
C TYR A 63 9.62 -8.75 -1.23
N LEU A 64 10.21 -7.60 -0.91
CA LEU A 64 9.65 -6.64 0.02
C LEU A 64 8.63 -5.76 -0.71
N VAL A 65 7.44 -5.64 -0.15
CA VAL A 65 6.28 -4.98 -0.75
C VAL A 65 5.84 -3.84 0.18
N PRO A 66 5.87 -2.58 -0.28
CA PRO A 66 5.36 -1.45 0.48
C PRO A 66 3.84 -1.51 0.54
N VAL A 67 3.29 -1.47 1.76
CA VAL A 67 1.85 -1.55 2.00
C VAL A 67 1.43 -0.44 2.94
N ARG A 68 0.35 0.24 2.56
CA ARG A 68 -0.27 1.28 3.38
C ARG A 68 -1.00 0.64 4.55
N VAL A 69 -0.61 1.00 5.77
CA VAL A 69 -1.26 0.48 6.98
C VAL A 69 -1.58 1.59 7.95
N LYS A 70 -2.65 1.42 8.72
CA LYS A 70 -3.01 2.30 9.83
C LYS A 70 -2.37 1.81 11.11
N VAL A 71 -1.82 2.74 11.88
CA VAL A 71 -1.13 2.53 13.15
C VAL A 71 -1.63 3.58 14.14
N PRO A 72 -1.85 3.24 15.43
CA PRO A 72 -2.18 4.23 16.46
C PRO A 72 -1.19 5.40 16.49
N ASP A 73 -1.72 6.62 16.52
CA ASP A 73 -0.98 7.90 16.51
C ASP A 73 -0.96 8.48 17.93
N ASP A 74 -0.08 7.95 18.76
CA ASP A 74 0.14 8.35 20.15
C ASP A 74 1.65 8.35 20.49
N ASP A 75 2.01 8.61 21.75
CA ASP A 75 3.40 8.72 22.20
C ASP A 75 4.24 7.43 21.98
N ASN A 76 3.60 6.29 21.69
CA ASN A 76 4.25 5.02 21.37
C ASN A 76 4.25 4.72 19.86
N PHE A 77 4.09 5.72 19.00
CA PHE A 77 3.98 5.55 17.54
C PHE A 77 5.06 4.62 16.93
N ALA A 78 6.34 4.84 17.24
CA ALA A 78 7.43 3.99 16.73
C ALA A 78 7.31 2.53 17.17
N ARG A 79 6.87 2.29 18.42
CA ARG A 79 6.57 0.94 18.94
C ARG A 79 5.44 0.30 18.17
N HIS A 80 4.34 1.01 17.97
CA HIS A 80 3.21 0.50 17.20
C HIS A 80 3.60 0.15 15.76
N VAL A 81 4.48 0.94 15.11
CA VAL A 81 5.00 0.65 13.76
C VAL A 81 5.81 -0.65 13.74
N VAL A 82 6.76 -0.83 14.67
CA VAL A 82 7.60 -2.04 14.70
C VAL A 82 6.78 -3.27 15.08
N GLU A 83 5.87 -3.16 16.05
CA GLU A 83 4.94 -4.23 16.42
C GLU A 83 4.03 -4.62 15.24
N LYS A 84 3.58 -3.63 14.45
CA LYS A 84 2.81 -3.88 13.23
C LYS A 84 3.60 -4.71 12.21
N LEU A 85 4.89 -4.39 12.00
CA LEU A 85 5.77 -5.19 11.14
C LEU A 85 5.95 -6.60 11.66
N LEU A 86 6.25 -6.77 12.95
CA LEU A 86 6.46 -8.08 13.57
C LEU A 86 5.20 -8.95 13.51
N ALA A 87 4.02 -8.36 13.70
CA ALA A 87 2.74 -9.05 13.58
C ALA A 87 2.44 -9.51 12.13
N GLY A 88 2.98 -8.80 11.13
CA GLY A 88 2.79 -9.10 9.72
C GLY A 88 1.55 -8.44 9.09
N SER A 89 1.40 -8.65 7.77
CA SER A 89 0.32 -8.05 6.99
C SER A 89 -1.07 -8.57 7.42
N GLN A 90 -2.09 -7.73 7.26
CA GLN A 90 -3.49 -8.16 7.36
C GLN A 90 -3.90 -9.07 6.21
N ASP A 91 -3.28 -8.88 5.05
CA ASP A 91 -3.38 -9.80 3.92
C ASP A 91 -2.36 -10.92 4.13
N GLN A 92 -2.76 -11.88 4.96
CA GLN A 92 -1.96 -13.05 5.26
C GLN A 92 -1.95 -14.05 4.09
N GLU A 93 -2.78 -13.92 3.07
CA GLU A 93 -2.76 -14.86 1.94
C GLU A 93 -1.57 -14.58 1.02
N LEU A 94 -1.23 -13.30 0.85
CA LEU A 94 -0.18 -12.86 -0.07
C LEU A 94 1.11 -12.40 0.60
N LEU A 95 1.01 -11.86 1.81
CA LEU A 95 2.13 -11.20 2.49
C LEU A 95 2.35 -11.77 3.91
N ALA A 96 3.57 -11.60 4.41
CA ALA A 96 3.99 -12.00 5.75
C ALA A 96 4.91 -10.96 6.39
N SER A 97 5.16 -11.12 7.70
CA SER A 97 6.29 -10.45 8.34
C SER A 97 7.60 -10.97 7.74
N ALA A 98 8.56 -10.08 7.52
CA ALA A 98 9.91 -10.48 7.15
C ALA A 98 10.68 -11.10 8.33
N PHE A 99 10.25 -10.84 9.57
CA PHE A 99 10.76 -11.48 10.77
C PHE A 99 10.06 -12.82 11.00
N PRO A 100 10.80 -13.89 11.36
CA PRO A 100 10.16 -15.14 11.72
C PRO A 100 9.41 -15.03 13.05
N VAL A 101 8.48 -15.96 13.25
CA VAL A 101 7.79 -16.14 14.53
C VAL A 101 8.80 -16.34 15.66
N GLY A 102 8.60 -15.62 16.76
CA GLY A 102 9.47 -15.67 17.94
C GLY A 102 10.44 -14.50 18.06
N VAL A 103 10.58 -13.66 17.04
CA VAL A 103 11.18 -12.33 17.20
C VAL A 103 10.18 -11.42 17.91
N VAL A 104 10.64 -10.70 18.92
CA VAL A 104 9.83 -9.76 19.70
C VAL A 104 10.50 -8.40 19.81
N LEU A 105 9.71 -7.35 19.89
CA LEU A 105 10.19 -6.03 20.23
C LEU A 105 10.37 -5.94 21.75
N ARG A 106 11.58 -5.62 22.21
CA ARG A 106 11.87 -5.36 23.62
C ARG A 106 11.72 -3.87 23.91
N ASP A 107 12.40 -3.05 23.12
CA ASP A 107 12.32 -1.59 23.24
C ASP A 107 12.50 -0.88 21.90
N VAL A 108 11.95 0.33 21.82
CA VAL A 108 12.21 1.25 20.71
C VAL A 108 12.06 2.69 21.15
N TYR A 109 12.99 3.52 20.70
CA TYR A 109 12.91 4.96 20.87
C TYR A 109 13.57 5.65 19.67
N VAL A 110 13.20 6.91 19.46
CA VAL A 110 13.77 7.76 18.41
C VAL A 110 14.50 8.91 19.07
N LYS A 111 15.75 9.15 18.65
CA LYS A 111 16.56 10.25 19.14
C LYS A 111 17.49 10.75 18.04
N ASN A 112 17.48 12.06 17.81
CA ASN A 112 18.40 12.74 16.88
C ASN A 112 18.44 12.13 15.47
N GLY A 113 17.29 11.77 14.87
CA GLY A 113 17.31 11.16 13.53
C GLY A 113 17.50 9.64 13.52
N ILE A 114 17.71 9.01 14.69
CA ILE A 114 18.06 7.59 14.81
C ILE A 114 16.94 6.87 15.56
N ALA A 115 16.39 5.82 14.95
CA ALA A 115 15.52 4.88 15.64
C ALA A 115 16.35 3.72 16.20
N CYS A 116 16.43 3.60 17.52
CA CYS A 116 17.10 2.50 18.19
C CYS A 116 16.06 1.41 18.49
N VAL A 117 16.23 0.21 17.96
CA VAL A 117 15.27 -0.91 18.07
C VAL A 117 15.95 -2.10 18.73
N ASP A 118 15.54 -2.45 19.95
CA ASP A 118 16.00 -3.67 20.65
C ASP A 118 15.06 -4.83 20.33
N LEU A 119 15.57 -5.79 19.57
CA LEU A 119 14.89 -7.03 19.21
C LEU A 119 15.34 -8.17 20.10
N GLY A 120 14.38 -9.00 20.51
CA GLY A 120 14.62 -10.21 21.30
C GLY A 120 14.12 -11.46 20.58
N GLY A 121 14.48 -12.62 21.15
CA GLY A 121 14.05 -13.93 20.67
C GLY A 121 15.22 -14.82 20.30
N ASP A 122 15.20 -16.07 20.75
CA ASP A 122 16.29 -17.02 20.51
C ASP A 122 16.43 -17.40 19.03
N VAL A 123 15.36 -17.28 18.25
CA VAL A 123 15.35 -17.57 16.81
C VAL A 123 16.32 -16.70 16.02
N ILE A 124 16.61 -15.47 16.49
CA ILE A 124 17.54 -14.54 15.83
C ILE A 124 18.94 -15.16 15.73
N LYS A 125 19.39 -15.87 16.78
CA LYS A 125 20.75 -16.43 16.88
C LYS A 125 21.03 -17.54 15.86
N THR A 126 19.99 -18.21 15.40
CA THR A 126 20.09 -19.36 14.47
C THR A 126 19.55 -19.01 13.08
N MET A 127 19.25 -17.74 12.84
CA MET A 127 18.56 -17.34 11.62
C MET A 127 19.50 -17.33 10.43
N ASP A 128 18.98 -17.71 9.27
CA ASP A 128 19.72 -17.59 8.02
C ASP A 128 20.10 -16.11 7.77
N PRO A 129 21.37 -15.79 7.45
CA PRO A 129 21.81 -14.40 7.26
C PRO A 129 21.06 -13.64 6.17
N LYS A 130 20.55 -14.30 5.13
CA LYS A 130 19.76 -13.65 4.08
C LYS A 130 18.36 -13.30 4.59
N VAL A 131 17.76 -14.18 5.39
CA VAL A 131 16.48 -13.90 6.07
C VAL A 131 16.65 -12.71 7.01
N TRP A 132 17.74 -12.66 7.78
CA TRP A 132 18.04 -11.52 8.67
C TRP A 132 18.18 -10.22 7.89
N ARG A 133 18.97 -10.23 6.82
CA ARG A 133 19.14 -9.05 5.98
C ARG A 133 17.80 -8.53 5.44
N ARG A 134 16.92 -9.41 4.94
CA ARG A 134 15.60 -8.97 4.46
C ARG A 134 14.72 -8.40 5.57
N ALA A 135 14.76 -8.99 6.77
CA ALA A 135 14.01 -8.49 7.92
C ALA A 135 14.50 -7.11 8.37
N VAL A 136 15.83 -6.92 8.37
CA VAL A 136 16.47 -5.63 8.62
C VAL A 136 16.07 -4.61 7.53
N ASP A 137 16.17 -4.96 6.25
CA ASP A 137 15.77 -4.07 5.15
C ASP A 137 14.29 -3.65 5.27
N SER A 138 13.39 -4.59 5.60
CA SER A 138 11.96 -4.32 5.87
C SER A 138 11.77 -3.28 7.00
N LEU A 139 12.48 -3.45 8.12
CA LEU A 139 12.43 -2.54 9.26
C LEU A 139 12.96 -1.15 8.90
N VAL A 140 14.14 -1.09 8.28
CA VAL A 140 14.81 0.16 7.92
C VAL A 140 14.00 0.93 6.88
N LEU A 141 13.52 0.27 5.82
CA LEU A 141 12.66 0.90 4.81
C LEU A 141 11.37 1.46 5.42
N THR A 142 10.76 0.75 6.36
CA THR A 142 9.54 1.21 7.02
C THR A 142 9.78 2.41 7.94
N LEU A 143 10.79 2.36 8.81
CA LEU A 143 11.05 3.42 9.78
C LEU A 143 11.56 4.70 9.11
N THR A 144 12.37 4.59 8.06
CA THR A 144 12.88 5.74 7.30
C THR A 144 11.85 6.35 6.34
N GLU A 145 10.69 5.72 6.16
CA GLU A 145 9.58 6.25 5.34
C GLU A 145 8.46 6.87 6.19
N LEU A 146 8.65 7.00 7.51
CA LEU A 146 7.66 7.62 8.36
C LEU A 146 7.45 9.11 7.98
N PRO A 147 6.20 9.57 7.87
CA PRO A 147 5.86 10.84 7.22
C PRO A 147 6.37 12.08 7.96
N ASP A 148 6.69 11.98 9.25
CA ASP A 148 7.18 13.12 10.03
C ASP A 148 8.70 13.33 9.88
N GLY A 149 9.39 12.50 9.08
CA GLY A 149 10.76 12.77 8.60
C GLY A 149 11.86 12.74 9.66
N ASP A 150 11.56 12.29 10.88
CA ASP A 150 12.48 12.35 12.03
C ASP A 150 13.46 11.17 12.12
N ILE A 151 13.49 10.27 11.13
CA ILE A 151 14.35 9.07 11.14
C ILE A 151 15.11 8.94 9.81
N SER A 152 16.41 9.21 9.86
CA SER A 152 17.34 9.01 8.74
C SER A 152 18.04 7.65 8.81
N SER A 153 18.15 7.06 10.00
CA SER A 153 18.84 5.79 10.20
C SER A 153 18.27 4.99 11.37
N VAL A 154 18.60 3.70 11.40
CA VAL A 154 18.14 2.75 12.41
C VAL A 154 19.35 2.06 13.03
N GLU A 155 19.37 1.98 14.35
CA GLU A 155 20.31 1.14 15.11
C GLU A 155 19.54 -0.08 15.62
N ILE A 156 20.06 -1.28 15.39
CA ILE A 156 19.43 -2.51 15.83
C ILE A 156 20.25 -3.13 16.95
N LEU A 157 19.59 -3.37 18.08
CA LEU A 157 20.14 -4.11 19.21
C LEU A 157 19.51 -5.49 19.25
N VAL A 158 20.27 -6.49 19.68
CA VAL A 158 19.78 -7.85 19.88
C VAL A 158 19.96 -8.24 21.34
N ASN A 159 18.84 -8.35 22.06
CA ASN A 159 18.80 -8.58 23.51
C ASN A 159 19.64 -7.54 24.30
N GLY A 160 19.52 -6.28 23.92
CA GLY A 160 20.23 -5.15 24.53
C GLY A 160 21.70 -4.99 24.13
N VAL A 161 22.21 -5.82 23.21
CA VAL A 161 23.58 -5.69 22.68
C VAL A 161 23.53 -4.95 21.35
N SER A 162 24.25 -3.83 21.25
CA SER A 162 24.47 -3.10 20.00
C SER A 162 25.81 -3.46 19.38
N ASP A 163 25.87 -3.46 18.05
CA ASP A 163 27.11 -3.49 17.27
C ASP A 163 27.58 -2.07 16.87
N ASP A 164 26.91 -1.01 17.36
CA ASP A 164 27.15 0.41 17.05
C ASP A 164 27.06 0.74 15.54
N ILE A 165 26.27 -0.03 14.79
CA ILE A 165 26.04 0.16 13.35
C ILE A 165 24.76 0.97 13.13
N LEU A 166 24.89 2.10 12.44
CA LEU A 166 23.77 2.89 11.95
C LEU A 166 23.42 2.47 10.53
N LEU A 167 22.19 1.98 10.35
CA LEU A 167 21.66 1.53 9.08
C LEU A 167 20.86 2.65 8.43
N GLU A 168 21.36 3.18 7.33
CA GLU A 168 20.62 4.13 6.49
C GLU A 168 19.62 3.41 5.59
N ARG A 169 18.65 4.17 5.07
CA ARG A 169 17.69 3.67 4.09
C ARG A 169 18.42 3.02 2.90
N PRO A 170 18.14 1.74 2.58
CA PRO A 170 18.69 1.13 1.37
C PRO A 170 18.29 1.94 0.14
N ALA A 171 19.25 2.27 -0.72
CA ALA A 171 18.99 2.99 -1.97
C ALA A 171 18.13 2.18 -2.96
N TYR A 172 18.14 0.85 -2.82
CA TYR A 172 17.49 -0.09 -3.70
C TYR A 172 16.77 -1.18 -2.91
N VAL A 173 15.74 -1.76 -3.52
CA VAL A 173 14.93 -2.83 -2.92
C VAL A 173 14.67 -3.89 -3.98
N ASN A 174 14.63 -5.17 -3.56
CA ASN A 174 14.35 -6.30 -4.46
C ASN A 174 15.26 -6.34 -5.69
N ILE A 175 16.56 -6.21 -5.48
CA ILE A 175 17.56 -6.27 -6.55
C ILE A 175 17.51 -7.65 -7.23
N ILE A 176 17.28 -7.65 -8.54
CA ILE A 176 17.32 -8.87 -9.34
C ILE A 176 18.76 -9.20 -9.69
N ALA A 177 19.14 -10.45 -9.44
CA ALA A 177 20.47 -10.95 -9.78
C ALA A 177 20.63 -11.01 -11.31
N GLY A 178 21.75 -10.51 -11.81
CA GLY A 178 22.07 -10.48 -13.24
C GLY A 178 22.25 -9.05 -13.76
N GLY A 179 22.39 -8.94 -15.08
CA GLY A 179 22.76 -7.70 -15.76
C GLY A 179 24.26 -7.39 -15.69
N PRO A 180 24.72 -6.39 -16.45
CA PRO A 180 26.14 -6.01 -16.49
C PRO A 180 26.60 -5.41 -15.17
N ASP A 181 27.83 -5.71 -14.75
CA ASP A 181 28.37 -5.25 -13.46
C ASP A 181 28.43 -3.73 -13.34
N ASP A 182 28.77 -3.05 -14.43
CA ASP A 182 28.84 -1.61 -14.63
C ASP A 182 27.53 -1.00 -15.16
N GLY A 183 26.45 -1.79 -15.18
CA GLY A 183 25.13 -1.36 -15.61
C GLY A 183 24.51 -0.29 -14.70
N LEU A 184 23.77 0.63 -15.31
CA LEU A 184 23.03 1.65 -14.57
C LEU A 184 21.88 0.99 -13.79
N THR A 185 21.79 1.26 -12.49
CA THR A 185 20.75 0.69 -11.63
C THR A 185 19.50 1.56 -11.64
N THR A 186 18.33 0.97 -11.82
CA THR A 186 17.02 1.66 -11.85
C THR A 186 15.96 0.79 -11.17
N THR A 187 14.81 1.37 -10.82
CA THR A 187 13.69 0.65 -10.20
C THR A 187 12.46 0.71 -11.11
N VAL A 188 11.86 -0.44 -11.37
CA VAL A 188 10.60 -0.62 -12.09
C VAL A 188 9.57 -1.28 -11.17
N TYR A 189 8.29 -1.03 -11.39
CA TYR A 189 7.22 -1.55 -10.53
C TYR A 189 6.36 -2.57 -11.28
N PHE A 190 6.25 -3.78 -10.75
CA PHE A 190 5.44 -4.85 -11.35
C PHE A 190 4.29 -5.27 -10.44
N SER A 191 3.28 -5.92 -11.03
CA SER A 191 2.13 -6.44 -10.30
C SER A 191 2.48 -7.73 -9.56
N TYR A 192 2.01 -7.90 -8.33
CA TYR A 192 1.99 -9.17 -7.60
C TYR A 192 0.54 -9.51 -7.25
N ASN A 193 0.06 -10.64 -7.80
CA ASN A 193 -1.32 -11.12 -7.67
C ASN A 193 -2.39 -10.05 -7.98
N ASP A 194 -2.11 -9.12 -8.91
CA ASP A 194 -3.01 -8.01 -9.29
C ASP A 194 -3.50 -7.16 -8.10
N THR A 195 -2.81 -7.24 -6.96
CA THR A 195 -3.20 -6.63 -5.68
C THR A 195 -2.17 -5.61 -5.22
N TYR A 196 -0.87 -5.95 -5.34
CA TYR A 196 0.22 -5.09 -4.90
C TYR A 196 1.13 -4.72 -6.05
N LEU A 197 1.76 -3.55 -5.96
CA LEU A 197 2.93 -3.24 -6.75
C LEU A 197 4.20 -3.54 -5.97
N VAL A 198 5.13 -4.18 -6.65
CA VAL A 198 6.43 -4.56 -6.13
C VAL A 198 7.49 -3.71 -6.80
N PRO A 199 8.22 -2.85 -6.06
CA PRO A 199 9.43 -2.22 -6.59
C PRO A 199 10.46 -3.30 -6.88
N VAL A 200 11.08 -3.24 -8.05
CA VAL A 200 12.12 -4.17 -8.46
C VAL A 200 13.29 -3.38 -9.01
N THR A 201 14.45 -3.54 -8.37
CA THR A 201 15.68 -2.94 -8.86
C THR A 201 16.33 -3.83 -9.91
N ILE A 202 16.59 -3.27 -11.09
CA ILE A 202 17.25 -3.92 -12.22
C ILE A 202 18.48 -3.13 -12.64
N LYS A 203 19.40 -3.80 -13.34
CA LYS A 203 20.54 -3.17 -14.01
C LYS A 203 20.27 -3.08 -15.51
N LEU A 204 20.39 -1.87 -16.05
CA LEU A 204 20.35 -1.61 -17.48
C LEU A 204 21.76 -1.79 -18.09
N GLU A 205 21.84 -1.87 -19.41
CA GLU A 205 23.10 -1.90 -20.15
C GLU A 205 23.97 -0.66 -19.86
N PRO A 206 25.32 -0.79 -19.89
CA PRO A 206 26.21 0.35 -19.71
C PRO A 206 26.12 1.31 -20.90
N ASN A 207 26.46 2.59 -20.67
CA ASN A 207 26.51 3.65 -21.69
C ASN A 207 25.18 3.91 -22.44
N ILE A 208 24.04 3.59 -21.83
CA ILE A 208 22.73 3.96 -22.36
C ILE A 208 22.62 5.49 -22.43
N SER A 209 22.28 6.00 -23.61
CA SER A 209 22.09 7.44 -23.85
C SER A 209 20.81 7.99 -23.22
N ASP A 210 19.78 7.15 -23.09
CA ASP A 210 18.49 7.52 -22.48
C ASP A 210 18.04 6.49 -21.43
N PRO A 211 18.48 6.66 -20.17
CA PRO A 211 18.09 5.78 -19.06
C PRO A 211 16.59 5.71 -18.81
N LEU A 212 15.86 6.81 -19.04
CA LEU A 212 14.42 6.87 -18.81
C LEU A 212 13.69 6.02 -19.84
N PHE A 213 14.05 6.16 -21.12
CA PHE A 213 13.50 5.33 -22.19
C PHE A 213 13.75 3.85 -21.92
N ALA A 214 15.00 3.48 -21.62
CA ALA A 214 15.36 2.10 -21.32
C ALA A 214 14.62 1.54 -20.10
N THR A 215 14.42 2.35 -19.05
CA THR A 215 13.65 1.93 -17.86
C THR A 215 12.18 1.65 -18.20
N LEU A 216 11.55 2.53 -19.00
CA LEU A 216 10.16 2.34 -19.43
C LEU A 216 10.01 1.15 -20.40
N GLU A 217 11.01 0.90 -21.24
CA GLU A 217 11.04 -0.33 -22.04
C GLU A 217 11.08 -1.59 -21.17
N GLN A 218 11.87 -1.61 -20.10
CA GLN A 218 11.90 -2.73 -19.16
C GLN A 218 10.55 -2.92 -18.46
N LEU A 219 9.90 -1.83 -18.05
CA LEU A 219 8.55 -1.89 -17.46
C LEU A 219 7.53 -2.50 -18.44
N VAL A 220 7.56 -2.09 -19.72
CA VAL A 220 6.67 -2.60 -20.78
C VAL A 220 7.00 -4.06 -21.16
N ALA A 221 8.28 -4.42 -21.17
CA ALA A 221 8.75 -5.79 -21.36
C ALA A 221 8.29 -6.70 -20.21
N GLY A 222 8.01 -6.13 -19.04
CA GLY A 222 7.55 -6.89 -17.89
C GLY A 222 8.66 -7.58 -17.13
N PRO A 223 8.32 -8.44 -16.15
CA PRO A 223 9.28 -9.02 -15.22
C PRO A 223 10.23 -10.07 -15.82
N GLN A 224 10.23 -10.35 -17.13
CA GLN A 224 11.15 -11.26 -17.85
C GLN A 224 11.98 -12.25 -16.98
N GLY A 225 11.37 -13.39 -16.61
CA GLY A 225 12.04 -14.43 -15.82
C GLY A 225 12.13 -14.19 -14.31
N ILE A 226 11.63 -13.06 -13.82
CA ILE A 226 11.46 -12.77 -12.38
C ILE A 226 10.18 -13.49 -11.92
N PRO A 227 10.27 -14.44 -10.97
CA PRO A 227 9.16 -15.29 -10.59
C PRO A 227 8.06 -14.52 -9.83
N TYR A 228 6.83 -15.02 -9.90
CA TYR A 228 5.66 -14.52 -9.16
C TYR A 228 5.16 -13.10 -9.50
N LEU A 229 5.90 -12.33 -10.29
CA LEU A 229 5.49 -11.01 -10.75
C LEU A 229 4.79 -11.08 -12.10
N SER A 230 3.86 -10.16 -12.32
CA SER A 230 3.07 -10.03 -13.53
C SER A 230 3.30 -8.68 -14.21
N ARG A 231 3.11 -8.67 -15.53
CA ARG A 231 3.16 -7.45 -16.36
C ARG A 231 2.07 -6.47 -15.91
N VAL A 232 2.38 -5.18 -15.98
CA VAL A 232 1.40 -4.09 -15.81
C VAL A 232 0.88 -3.55 -17.15
N PHE A 233 1.47 -3.99 -18.26
CA PHE A 233 1.00 -3.74 -19.62
C PHE A 233 0.60 -5.06 -20.28
N ALA A 234 -0.37 -5.00 -21.19
CA ALA A 234 -0.73 -6.14 -22.02
C ALA A 234 0.48 -6.66 -22.80
N GLU A 235 0.59 -7.98 -22.96
CA GLU A 235 1.63 -8.58 -23.79
C GLU A 235 1.54 -8.06 -25.23
N GLY A 236 2.70 -7.75 -25.83
CA GLY A 236 2.77 -7.12 -27.15
C GLY A 236 2.75 -5.58 -27.14
N THR A 237 2.47 -4.94 -26.00
CA THR A 237 2.64 -3.48 -25.85
C THR A 237 4.07 -3.08 -26.16
N ARG A 238 4.25 -1.97 -26.87
CA ARG A 238 5.54 -1.32 -27.11
C ARG A 238 5.55 0.09 -26.57
N PHE A 239 6.68 0.49 -25.98
CA PHE A 239 6.96 1.88 -25.70
C PHE A 239 7.50 2.54 -26.97
N LEU A 240 6.80 3.55 -27.47
CA LEU A 240 7.17 4.24 -28.72
C LEU A 240 8.09 5.45 -28.47
N GLY A 241 8.14 5.93 -27.23
CA GLY A 241 8.97 7.03 -26.79
C GLY A 241 8.21 8.08 -26.00
N TYR A 242 8.87 9.19 -25.71
CA TYR A 242 8.29 10.26 -24.92
C TYR A 242 8.67 11.65 -25.43
N GLN A 243 7.89 12.64 -24.99
CA GLN A 243 8.18 14.06 -25.16
C GLN A 243 8.16 14.73 -23.79
N LYS A 244 9.18 15.53 -23.48
CA LYS A 244 9.29 16.27 -22.22
C LYS A 244 9.06 17.76 -22.46
N GLU A 245 8.16 18.35 -21.68
CA GLU A 245 7.86 19.78 -21.67
C GLU A 245 7.85 20.29 -20.22
N GLY A 246 8.97 20.86 -19.77
CA GLY A 246 9.11 21.28 -18.38
C GLY A 246 9.05 20.09 -17.41
N ASP A 247 8.07 20.11 -16.52
CA ASP A 247 7.77 19.09 -15.51
C ASP A 247 6.89 17.94 -16.02
N LEU A 248 6.32 18.08 -17.22
CA LEU A 248 5.40 17.13 -17.85
C LEU A 248 6.12 16.22 -18.83
N ILE A 249 5.88 14.91 -18.71
CA ILE A 249 6.29 13.91 -19.68
C ILE A 249 5.10 13.24 -20.36
N ARG A 250 5.06 13.25 -21.69
CA ARG A 250 4.06 12.53 -22.49
C ARG A 250 4.64 11.23 -22.98
N LEU A 251 4.08 10.12 -22.54
CA LEU A 251 4.53 8.76 -22.82
C LEU A 251 3.68 8.15 -23.92
N ASN A 252 4.28 7.78 -25.04
CA ASN A 252 3.58 7.19 -26.18
C ASN A 252 3.76 5.68 -26.21
N PHE A 253 2.65 4.95 -26.29
CA PHE A 253 2.61 3.49 -26.36
C PHE A 253 1.87 3.03 -27.61
N SER A 254 2.09 1.79 -28.01
CA SER A 254 1.38 1.18 -29.12
C SER A 254 -0.07 0.80 -28.76
N ARG A 255 -0.92 0.61 -29.77
CA ARG A 255 -2.35 0.27 -29.60
C ARG A 255 -2.63 -0.95 -28.72
N GLU A 256 -1.71 -1.91 -28.72
CA GLU A 256 -1.81 -3.16 -27.95
C GLU A 256 -1.95 -2.89 -26.45
N ALA A 257 -1.45 -1.75 -25.95
CA ALA A 257 -1.62 -1.33 -24.56
C ALA A 257 -3.08 -1.28 -24.11
N VAL A 258 -4.01 -1.04 -25.04
CA VAL A 258 -5.45 -0.97 -24.77
C VAL A 258 -6.20 -2.11 -25.44
N GLU A 259 -5.89 -2.41 -26.71
CA GLU A 259 -6.61 -3.43 -27.48
C GLU A 259 -6.46 -4.83 -26.89
N LEU A 260 -5.33 -5.11 -26.22
CA LEU A 260 -5.05 -6.40 -25.58
C LEU A 260 -5.20 -6.36 -24.04
N ASP A 261 -5.62 -5.23 -23.47
CA ASP A 261 -5.82 -5.07 -22.03
C ASP A 261 -7.14 -5.69 -21.56
N THR A 262 -7.15 -7.01 -21.47
CA THR A 262 -8.31 -7.79 -21.03
C THR A 262 -8.64 -7.64 -19.54
N LYS A 263 -7.71 -7.09 -18.74
CA LYS A 263 -7.87 -6.92 -17.30
C LYS A 263 -8.29 -5.50 -16.90
N GLY A 264 -8.32 -4.56 -17.85
CA GLY A 264 -8.57 -3.15 -17.55
C GLY A 264 -7.48 -2.55 -16.66
N ASN A 265 -6.23 -2.92 -16.91
CA ASN A 265 -5.07 -2.41 -16.20
C ASN A 265 -4.90 -0.89 -16.36
N ILE A 266 -5.29 -0.32 -17.51
CA ILE A 266 -5.31 1.13 -17.77
C ILE A 266 -6.72 1.68 -17.56
N ARG A 267 -6.93 2.44 -16.49
CA ARG A 267 -8.23 3.05 -16.17
C ARG A 267 -8.07 4.29 -15.30
N LYS A 268 -9.08 5.15 -15.26
CA LYS A 268 -9.04 6.48 -14.61
C LYS A 268 -9.10 6.51 -13.08
N ASP A 269 -8.98 5.37 -12.41
CA ASP A 269 -9.10 5.28 -10.96
C ASP A 269 -7.76 4.95 -10.31
N GLU A 270 -7.67 5.22 -9.00
CA GLU A 270 -6.45 5.03 -8.21
C GLU A 270 -5.95 3.57 -8.17
N GLN A 271 -6.79 2.63 -8.60
CA GLN A 271 -6.50 1.21 -8.56
C GLN A 271 -5.84 0.73 -9.87
N SER A 272 -5.69 1.58 -10.89
CA SER A 272 -5.04 1.22 -12.15
C SER A 272 -3.58 0.78 -11.91
N PRO A 273 -3.25 -0.52 -12.06
CA PRO A 273 -1.89 -1.00 -11.82
C PRO A 273 -0.89 -0.41 -12.82
N THR A 274 -1.30 -0.14 -14.07
CA THR A 274 -0.42 0.47 -15.07
C THR A 274 -0.09 1.91 -14.71
N ILE A 275 -1.08 2.72 -14.35
CA ILE A 275 -0.87 4.13 -14.02
C ILE A 275 -0.02 4.24 -12.76
N LEU A 276 -0.32 3.45 -11.73
CA LEU A 276 0.48 3.42 -10.50
C LEU A 276 1.91 2.95 -10.76
N ALA A 277 2.11 1.91 -11.57
CA ALA A 277 3.44 1.43 -11.89
C ALA A 277 4.26 2.45 -12.68
N LEU A 278 3.63 3.14 -13.64
CA LEU A 278 4.25 4.25 -14.36
C LEU A 278 4.63 5.37 -13.41
N ALA A 279 3.69 5.85 -12.60
CA ALA A 279 3.91 6.96 -11.68
C ALA A 279 5.07 6.66 -10.70
N MET A 280 5.05 5.48 -10.08
CA MET A 280 6.11 5.07 -9.16
C MET A 280 7.46 4.84 -9.86
N THR A 281 7.47 4.35 -11.11
CA THR A 281 8.70 4.21 -11.90
C THR A 281 9.28 5.59 -12.26
N LEU A 282 8.43 6.54 -12.66
CA LEU A 282 8.82 7.90 -13.02
C LEU A 282 9.30 8.72 -11.82
N HIS A 283 8.81 8.44 -10.62
CA HIS A 283 9.29 9.06 -9.38
C HIS A 283 10.82 8.94 -9.20
N GLY A 284 11.42 7.86 -9.72
CA GLY A 284 12.87 7.66 -9.70
C GLY A 284 13.67 8.64 -10.57
N PHE A 285 13.01 9.50 -11.35
CA PHE A 285 13.64 10.44 -12.28
C PHE A 285 13.39 11.89 -11.87
N SER A 286 14.49 12.65 -11.76
CA SER A 286 14.42 14.05 -11.34
C SER A 286 13.77 14.97 -12.39
N GLY A 287 13.11 16.02 -11.90
CA GLY A 287 12.49 17.06 -12.71
C GLY A 287 11.30 16.57 -13.52
N LEU A 288 10.53 15.61 -12.97
CA LEU A 288 9.26 15.14 -13.47
C LEU A 288 8.24 15.20 -12.32
N ASP A 289 7.17 15.96 -12.50
CA ASP A 289 6.10 16.10 -11.49
C ASP A 289 4.79 15.46 -11.97
N ARG A 290 4.65 15.26 -13.29
CA ARG A 290 3.43 14.73 -13.91
C ARG A 290 3.70 14.05 -15.24
N PHE A 291 2.81 13.16 -15.64
CA PHE A 291 2.88 12.43 -16.91
C PHE A 291 1.53 12.34 -17.61
N GLN A 292 1.54 12.07 -18.92
CA GLN A 292 0.34 11.79 -19.71
C GLN A 292 0.59 10.56 -20.57
N ILE A 293 -0.43 9.71 -20.68
CA ILE A 293 -0.39 8.51 -21.52
C ILE A 293 -0.99 8.82 -22.88
N LEU A 294 -0.26 8.49 -23.95
CA LEU A 294 -0.69 8.57 -25.33
C LEU A 294 -0.65 7.17 -25.96
N ILE A 295 -1.61 6.87 -26.83
CA ILE A 295 -1.64 5.68 -27.67
C ILE A 295 -1.51 6.12 -29.13
N GLU A 296 -0.45 5.67 -29.81
CA GLU A 296 -0.17 6.07 -31.20
C GLU A 296 -0.19 7.60 -31.40
N GLY A 297 0.31 8.33 -30.40
CA GLY A 297 0.37 9.80 -30.38
C GLY A 297 -0.94 10.50 -30.01
N GLN A 298 -2.01 9.77 -29.71
CA GLN A 298 -3.30 10.33 -29.31
C GLN A 298 -3.58 10.11 -27.82
N PRO A 299 -4.16 11.09 -27.10
CA PRO A 299 -4.55 10.89 -25.72
C PRO A 299 -5.70 9.88 -25.61
N LEU A 300 -5.72 9.12 -24.51
CA LEU A 300 -6.84 8.25 -24.19
C LEU A 300 -8.07 9.10 -23.83
N PRO A 301 -9.27 8.82 -24.38
CA PRO A 301 -10.45 9.64 -24.12
C PRO A 301 -10.78 9.83 -22.64
N ASP A 302 -10.69 8.76 -21.84
CA ASP A 302 -10.99 8.76 -20.41
C ASP A 302 -9.81 9.17 -19.50
N LEU A 303 -8.64 9.45 -20.10
CA LEU A 303 -7.36 9.77 -19.44
C LEU A 303 -6.62 10.88 -20.21
N ASN A 304 -7.36 11.90 -20.67
CA ASN A 304 -6.84 12.96 -21.54
C ASN A 304 -6.21 14.14 -20.77
N TYR A 305 -5.73 13.91 -19.55
CA TYR A 305 -5.17 14.92 -18.65
C TYR A 305 -3.84 14.46 -18.06
N PRO A 306 -2.96 15.38 -17.60
CA PRO A 306 -1.78 15.02 -16.83
C PRO A 306 -2.12 14.38 -15.49
N ILE A 307 -1.40 13.31 -15.15
CA ILE A 307 -1.47 12.55 -13.90
C ILE A 307 -0.25 12.92 -13.07
N GLY A 308 -0.42 13.15 -11.77
CA GLY A 308 0.68 13.49 -10.87
C GLY A 308 1.63 12.32 -10.67
N ILE A 309 2.91 12.62 -10.43
CA ILE A 309 3.89 11.63 -9.95
C ILE A 309 3.95 11.76 -8.43
N PRO A 310 3.56 10.71 -7.67
CA PRO A 310 3.58 10.76 -6.22
C PRO A 310 5.01 10.89 -5.69
N GLN A 311 5.17 11.54 -4.54
CA GLN A 311 6.44 11.58 -3.80
C GLN A 311 6.58 10.35 -2.89
N SER A 312 5.46 9.78 -2.44
CA SER A 312 5.40 8.56 -1.63
C SER A 312 4.15 7.75 -1.96
N TYR A 313 4.19 6.46 -1.62
CA TYR A 313 3.00 5.59 -1.58
C TYR A 313 1.85 6.10 -0.71
N LEU A 314 2.09 7.09 0.16
CA LEU A 314 1.04 7.73 0.97
C LEU A 314 0.19 8.73 0.18
N ASP A 315 0.73 9.32 -0.88
CA ASP A 315 0.04 10.34 -1.66
C ASP A 315 -1.15 9.67 -2.39
N ARG A 316 -2.37 10.19 -2.24
CA ARG A 316 -3.58 9.67 -2.92
C ARG A 316 -4.09 10.56 -4.05
N GLU A 317 -3.72 11.83 -4.06
CA GLU A 317 -4.40 12.84 -4.91
C GLU A 317 -3.86 12.90 -6.35
N TRP A 318 -2.98 11.99 -6.77
CA TRP A 318 -2.27 12.09 -8.05
C TRP A 318 -2.99 11.41 -9.23
N ILE A 319 -4.07 10.66 -8.99
CA ILE A 319 -4.95 10.10 -10.04
C ILE A 319 -6.24 10.94 -10.21
N GLU A 320 -6.52 11.89 -9.32
CA GLU A 320 -7.54 12.88 -9.61
C GLU A 320 -7.05 13.82 -10.72
N PRO A 321 -7.87 14.12 -11.74
CA PRO A 321 -7.51 15.13 -12.72
C PRO A 321 -7.18 16.43 -11.97
N LEU A 322 -6.04 17.05 -12.25
CA LEU A 322 -5.70 18.40 -11.74
C LEU A 322 -6.72 19.49 -12.18
N LEU A 323 -7.80 19.10 -12.86
CA LEU A 323 -8.96 19.92 -13.19
C LEU A 323 -9.81 20.26 -11.95
N ASP A 324 -9.69 19.54 -10.84
CA ASP A 324 -10.38 19.86 -9.57
C ASP A 324 -9.59 20.87 -8.70
N ILE A 325 -8.47 21.40 -9.20
CA ILE A 325 -7.87 22.62 -8.64
C ILE A 325 -8.74 23.81 -9.05
N PRO A 326 -9.25 24.63 -8.10
CA PRO A 326 -10.05 25.82 -8.44
C PRO A 326 -9.31 26.71 -9.44
N GLY A 327 -9.79 26.74 -10.70
CA GLY A 327 -9.26 27.60 -11.75
C GLY A 327 -8.85 26.91 -13.05
N ALA A 328 -8.81 25.58 -13.11
CA ALA A 328 -8.59 24.87 -14.37
C ALA A 328 -9.92 24.71 -15.14
N GLN A 329 -10.15 25.56 -16.15
CA GLN A 329 -11.29 25.39 -17.05
C GLN A 329 -10.98 24.29 -18.08
N PRO A 330 -11.87 23.31 -18.31
CA PRO A 330 -11.75 22.41 -19.45
C PRO A 330 -12.02 23.20 -20.75
N THR A 331 -11.13 23.04 -21.72
CA THR A 331 -11.37 23.44 -23.12
C THR A 331 -12.25 22.42 -23.82
#